data_AF-A0AA96WGS5-F1
#
_entry.id   AF-A0AA96WGS5-F1
#
_cell.length_a   1.000
_cell.length_b   1.000
_cell.length_c   1.000
_cell.angle_alpha   90.00
_cell.angle_beta   90.00
_cell.angle_gamma   90.00
#
_symmetry.space_group_name_H-M   'P 1'
#
loop_
_entity.id
_entity.type
_entity.pdbx_description
1 polymer ?
#
loop_
_entity_poly.entity_id
_entity_poly.type
_entity_poly.pdbx_seq_one_letter_code
_entity_poly.pdbx_strand_id
1 'polypeptide(L)' 'MPARRWWPVIAFVEFNLLCFVGYKLNDSRPSVPWALAGLAVGALTVAVMAWKSRR' A
#
# COMPACT_ATOMS: atom_id res chain seq x y z
N MET A 1 16.38 -9.09 12.05
CA MET A 1 16.36 -8.00 11.04
C MET A 1 15.22 -7.04 11.36
N PRO A 2 15.49 -5.87 11.98
CA PRO A 2 14.46 -4.90 12.36
C PRO A 2 13.66 -4.35 11.16
N ALA A 3 14.19 -4.45 9.94
CA ALA A 3 13.55 -3.99 8.71
C ALA A 3 12.21 -4.70 8.40
N ARG A 4 12.06 -5.99 8.72
CA ARG A 4 10.81 -6.74 8.50
C ARG A 4 9.61 -6.19 9.28
N ARG A 5 9.86 -5.57 10.44
CA ARG A 5 8.82 -4.95 11.27
C ARG A 5 8.19 -3.73 10.59
N TRP A 6 8.91 -3.09 9.68
CA TRP A 6 8.45 -1.89 8.98
C TRP A 6 7.68 -2.20 7.69
N TRP A 7 7.73 -3.43 7.18
CA TRP A 7 7.01 -3.82 5.96
C TRP A 7 5.50 -3.55 6.00
N PRO A 8 4.76 -3.94 7.06
CA PRO A 8 3.33 -3.61 7.14
C PRO A 8 3.09 -2.10 7.27
N VAL A 9 4.01 -1.35 7.88
CA VAL A 9 3.91 0.11 7.99
C VAL A 9 4.06 0.76 6.63
N ILE A 10 5.00 0.31 5.80
CA ILE A 10 5.19 0.79 4.42
C ILE A 10 3.93 0.51 3.60
N ALA A 11 3.41 -0.72 3.64
CA ALA A 11 2.19 -1.08 2.94
C ALA A 11 0.97 -0.26 3.40
N PHE A 12 0.88 0.04 4.70
CA PHE A 12 -0.17 0.88 5.25
C PHE A 12 -0.05 2.34 4.75
N VAL A 13 1.16 2.90 4.70
CA VAL A 13 1.39 4.24 4.17
C VAL A 13 1.03 4.32 2.68
N GLU A 14 1.44 3.32 1.89
CA GLU A 14 1.07 3.22 0.46
C GLU A 14 -0.45 3.18 0.28
N PHE A 15 -1.14 2.32 1.05
CA PHE A 15 -2.59 2.24 1.01
C PHE A 15 -3.26 3.60 1.30
N ASN A 16 -2.82 4.30 2.35
CA ASN A 16 -3.39 5.60 2.71
C ASN A 16 -3.11 6.67 1.66
N LEU A 17 -1.92 6.67 1.04
CA LEU A 17 -1.58 7.59 -0.04
C LEU A 17 -2.48 7.38 -1.25
N LEU A 18 -2.67 6.13 -1.70
CA LEU A 18 -3.55 5.85 -2.84
C LEU A 18 -5.01 6.18 -2.51
N CYS A 19 -5.48 5.88 -1.30
CA CYS A 19 -6.81 6.27 -0.86
C CYS A 19 -6.98 7.80 -0.82
N PHE A 20 -5.98 8.54 -0.35
CA PHE A 20 -6.03 10.01 -0.29
C PHE A 20 -6.02 10.63 -1.69
N VAL A 21 -5.16 10.16 -2.58
CA VAL A 21 -5.12 10.59 -3.98
C VAL A 21 -6.46 10.27 -4.66
N GLY A 22 -6.96 9.06 -4.48
CA GLY A 22 -8.26 8.64 -4.99
C GLY A 22 -9.41 9.49 -4.47
N TYR A 23 -9.40 9.81 -3.18
CA TYR A 23 -10.39 10.70 -2.58
C TYR A 23 -10.36 12.10 -3.19
N LYS A 24 -9.17 12.68 -3.39
CA LYS A 24 -9.02 13.99 -4.02
C LYS A 24 -9.43 13.99 -5.49
N LEU A 25 -9.14 12.92 -6.23
CA LEU A 25 -9.52 12.77 -7.64
C LEU A 25 -11.00 12.41 -7.84
N ASN A 26 -11.66 11.89 -6.80
CA ASN A 26 -13.05 11.49 -6.82
C ASN A 26 -13.94 12.51 -6.08
N ASP A 27 -13.72 13.81 -6.33
CA ASP A 27 -14.52 14.91 -5.77
C ASP A 27 -14.69 14.87 -4.24
N SER A 28 -13.62 14.50 -3.51
CA SER A 28 -13.68 14.32 -2.06
C SER A 28 -14.72 13.27 -1.62
N ARG A 29 -14.91 12.24 -2.43
CA ARG A 29 -15.74 11.07 -2.13
C ARG A 29 -14.89 9.80 -2.04
N PRO A 30 -15.24 8.88 -1.13
CA PRO A 30 -14.56 7.59 -1.05
C PRO A 30 -14.68 6.84 -2.38
N SER A 31 -13.57 6.25 -2.82
CA SER A 31 -13.49 5.52 -4.08
C SER A 31 -12.97 4.10 -3.86
N VAL A 32 -13.84 3.12 -4.08
CA VAL A 32 -13.52 1.69 -3.91
C VAL A 32 -12.38 1.25 -4.84
N PRO A 33 -12.34 1.63 -6.13
CA PRO A 33 -11.21 1.27 -7.01
C PRO A 33 -9.85 1.71 -6.47
N TRP A 34 -9.75 2.90 -5.88
CA TRP A 34 -8.49 3.40 -5.31
C TRP A 34 -8.09 2.67 -4.03
N ALA A 35 -9.06 2.29 -3.19
CA ALA A 35 -8.79 1.43 -2.03
C ALA A 35 -8.27 0.05 -2.44
N LEU A 36 -8.89 -0.57 -3.45
CA LEU A 36 -8.42 -1.84 -4.00
C LEU A 36 -7.03 -1.72 -4.62
N ALA A 37 -6.75 -0.63 -5.33
CA ALA A 37 -5.43 -0.35 -5.88
C ALA A 37 -4.37 -0.20 -4.78
N GLY A 38 -4.67 0.56 -3.71
CA GLY A 38 -3.79 0.72 -2.55
C GLY A 38 -3.48 -0.61 -1.86
N LEU A 39 -4.48 -1.49 -1.76
CA LEU A 39 -4.34 -2.81 -1.13
C LEU A 39 -3.50 -3.75 -2.01
N ALA A 40 -3.71 -3.72 -3.32
CA ALA A 40 -2.90 -4.48 -4.28
C ALA A 40 -1.44 -4.02 -4.31
N VAL A 41 -1.18 -2.71 -4.29
CA VAL A 41 0.17 -2.14 -4.23
C VAL A 41 0.86 -2.55 -2.92
N GLY A 42 0.22 -2.35 -1.77
CA GLY A 42 0.80 -2.74 -0.47
C GLY A 42 1.10 -4.24 -0.38
N ALA A 43 0.23 -5.10 -0.92
CA ALA A 43 0.47 -6.54 -0.98
C ALA A 43 1.66 -6.89 -1.88
N LEU A 44 1.76 -6.25 -3.06
CA LEU A 44 2.87 -6.44 -3.99
C LEU A 44 4.20 -5.98 -3.37
N THR A 45 4.22 -4.82 -2.71
CA THR A 45 5.40 -4.29 -2.03
C THR A 45 5.91 -5.27 -0.97
N VAL A 46 5.02 -5.80 -0.13
CA VAL A 46 5.37 -6.81 0.88
C VAL A 46 5.86 -8.10 0.21
N ALA A 47 5.23 -8.55 -0.87
CA ALA A 47 5.64 -9.75 -1.60
C ALA A 47 7.06 -9.61 -2.19
N VAL A 48 7.38 -8.46 -2.80
CA VAL A 48 8.71 -8.17 -3.36
C VAL A 48 9.77 -8.10 -2.27
N MET A 49 9.48 -7.42 -1.15
CA MET A 49 10.40 -7.38 0.00
C MET A 49 10.62 -8.77 0.60
N ALA A 50 9.57 -9.59 0.71
CA ALA A 50 9.64 -10.96 1.18
C ALA A 50 10.46 -11.86 0.24
N TRP A 51 10.30 -11.68 -1.07
CA TRP A 51 11.08 -12.39 -2.08
C TRP A 51 12.56 -12.01 -2.02
N LYS A 52 12.87 -10.70 -1.97
CA LYS A 52 14.24 -10.19 -1.86
C LYS A 52 14.92 -10.64 -0.57
N SER A 53 14.19 -10.71 0.54
CA SER A 53 14.72 -11.21 1.83
C SER A 53 14.99 -12.72 1.86
N ARG A 54 14.49 -13.48 0.88
CA ARG A 54 14.72 -14.94 0.78
C ARG A 54 15.88 -15.31 -0.15
N ARG A 55 16.37 -14.37 -0.97
CA ARG A 55 17.61 -14.49 -1.74
C ARG A 55 18.78 -13.94 -0.93
#